data_AF-A0A2N8RFW3-F1
#
_entry.id   AF-A0A2N8RFW3-F1
#
_cell.length_a   1.000
_cell.length_b   1.000
_cell.length_c   1.000
_cell.angle_alpha   90.00
_cell.angle_beta   90.00
_cell.angle_gamma   90.00
#
_symmetry.space_group_name_H-M   'P 1'
#
loop_
_entity.id
_entity.type
_entity.pdbx_description
1 polymer ?
#
loop_
_entity_poly.entity_id
_entity_poly.type
_entity_poly.pdbx_seq_one_letter_code
_entity_poly.pdbx_strand_id
1 'polypeptide(L)'
;MVAAAKDGSATVTAINAEVFSFNDNENIMVTANETNANAMRLYQGLFDRSADVEGAQYWLDLLDNGTLTLKQVAEYFLISPEFQTQGEQSNDEFVEMLYNNALNRASDAEGKEFWVGALDAGLDHSTVLIGFVGSAGAAVEIDNVLIVPGLV
;
A
#
# COMPACT_ATOMS: atom_id res chain seq x y z
N MET A 1 2.99 -0.80 -25.22
CA MET A 1 2.80 -1.76 -26.33
C MET A 1 1.31 -1.97 -26.50
N VAL A 2 0.74 -1.80 -27.70
CA VAL A 2 -0.64 -2.24 -27.98
C VAL A 2 -0.55 -3.60 -28.66
N ALA A 3 -0.68 -4.66 -27.87
CA ALA A 3 -0.83 -6.00 -28.42
C ALA A 3 -2.33 -6.24 -28.60
N ALA A 4 -2.82 -6.24 -29.84
CA ALA A 4 -4.16 -6.71 -30.17
C ALA A 4 -4.02 -7.99 -30.99
N ALA A 5 -4.32 -9.14 -30.38
CA ALA A 5 -4.47 -10.39 -31.10
C ALA A 5 -5.85 -10.44 -31.75
N LYS A 6 -5.92 -11.03 -32.95
CA LYS A 6 -7.13 -11.11 -33.77
C LYS A 6 -8.22 -12.01 -33.15
N ASP A 7 -7.89 -12.78 -32.11
CA ASP A 7 -8.76 -13.71 -31.38
C ASP A 7 -9.15 -13.22 -29.97
N GLY A 8 -8.71 -12.02 -29.57
CA GLY A 8 -8.98 -11.45 -28.25
C GLY A 8 -8.02 -11.88 -27.14
N SER A 9 -7.07 -12.80 -27.38
CA SER A 9 -6.02 -13.14 -26.41
C SER A 9 -4.68 -12.55 -26.84
N ALA A 10 -4.36 -11.36 -26.35
CA ALA A 10 -3.04 -10.78 -26.52
C ALA A 10 -2.16 -11.15 -25.32
N THR A 11 -1.10 -11.90 -25.58
CA THR A 11 -0.04 -12.08 -24.58
C THR A 11 0.91 -10.90 -24.66
N VAL A 12 1.15 -10.24 -23.52
CA VAL A 12 2.20 -9.23 -23.37
C VAL A 12 3.29 -9.81 -22.48
N THR A 13 4.52 -9.84 -22.98
CA THR A 13 5.69 -10.18 -22.17
C THR A 13 6.33 -8.88 -21.69
N ALA A 14 6.36 -8.68 -20.38
CA ALA A 14 7.11 -7.62 -19.73
C ALA A 14 8.33 -8.24 -19.02
N ILE A 15 9.48 -7.58 -19.11
CA ILE A 15 10.73 -8.00 -18.47
C ILE A 15 11.17 -6.85 -17.57
N ASN A 16 11.47 -7.16 -16.30
CA ASN A 16 11.86 -6.19 -15.28
C ASN A 16 10.83 -5.05 -15.12
N ALA A 17 9.55 -5.40 -15.15
CA ALA A 17 8.48 -4.44 -14.93
C ALA A 17 8.03 -4.46 -13.47
N GLU A 18 8.09 -3.29 -12.83
CA GLU A 18 7.64 -3.08 -11.45
C GLU A 18 6.24 -2.46 -11.39
N VAL A 19 5.79 -1.82 -12.47
CA VAL A 19 4.47 -1.18 -12.54
C VAL A 19 3.78 -1.48 -13.87
N PHE A 20 2.52 -1.91 -13.80
CA PHE A 20 1.60 -1.96 -14.94
C PHE A 20 0.57 -0.84 -14.81
N SER A 21 0.60 0.11 -15.74
CA SER A 21 -0.35 1.23 -15.77
C SER A 21 -1.51 0.98 -16.72
N PHE A 22 -2.71 1.35 -16.27
CA PHE A 22 -3.95 1.25 -17.02
C PHE A 22 -4.48 2.65 -17.39
N ASN A 23 -5.43 2.71 -18.33
CA ASN A 23 -5.87 3.97 -18.94
C ASN A 23 -6.73 4.85 -18.01
N ASP A 24 -7.16 4.31 -16.88
CA ASP A 24 -7.91 4.94 -15.80
C ASP A 24 -7.00 5.50 -14.69
N ASN A 25 -5.68 5.49 -14.91
CA ASN A 25 -4.65 5.82 -13.91
C ASN A 25 -4.55 4.82 -12.75
N GLU A 26 -5.16 3.65 -12.87
CA GLU A 26 -4.87 2.55 -11.95
C GLU A 26 -3.51 1.94 -12.30
N ASN A 27 -2.75 1.60 -11.26
CA ASN A 27 -1.47 0.92 -11.40
C ASN A 27 -1.49 -0.38 -10.60
N ILE A 28 -1.03 -1.46 -11.21
CA ILE A 28 -0.69 -2.69 -10.51
C ILE A 28 0.81 -2.68 -10.21
N MET A 29 1.16 -2.79 -8.94
CA MET A 29 2.54 -2.91 -8.48
C MET A 29 2.99 -4.36 -8.49
N VAL A 30 4.16 -4.62 -9.03
CA VAL A 30 4.81 -5.92 -9.02
C VAL A 30 6.02 -5.83 -8.11
N THR A 31 6.00 -6.57 -7.01
CA THR A 31 7.04 -6.51 -5.99
C THR A 31 7.70 -7.87 -5.77
N ALA A 32 8.96 -7.86 -5.37
CA ALA A 32 9.74 -9.08 -5.16
C ALA A 32 9.43 -9.78 -3.83
N ASN A 33 8.91 -9.05 -2.84
CA ASN A 33 8.75 -9.52 -1.47
C ASN A 33 7.64 -8.76 -0.71
N GLU A 34 7.27 -9.28 0.47
CA GLU A 34 6.21 -8.73 1.32
C GLU A 34 6.53 -7.32 1.85
N THR A 35 7.79 -6.99 2.09
CA THR A 35 8.20 -5.66 2.55
C THR A 35 7.87 -4.60 1.51
N ASN A 36 8.24 -4.86 0.26
CA ASN A 36 7.96 -3.98 -0.87
C ASN A 36 6.46 -3.92 -1.16
N ALA A 37 5.77 -5.06 -1.06
CA ALA A 37 4.31 -5.10 -1.20
C ALA A 37 3.64 -4.21 -0.15
N ASN A 38 4.01 -4.33 1.11
CA ASN A 38 3.43 -3.52 2.17
C ASN A 38 3.72 -2.03 1.99
N ALA A 39 4.92 -1.66 1.51
CA ALA A 39 5.22 -0.27 1.18
C ALA A 39 4.26 0.30 0.13
N MET A 40 3.91 -0.49 -0.89
CA MET A 40 2.92 -0.09 -1.89
C MET A 40 1.51 -0.01 -1.31
N ARG A 41 1.14 -0.95 -0.43
CA ARG A 41 -0.15 -0.95 0.26
C ARG A 41 -0.33 0.23 1.23
N LEU A 42 0.75 0.87 1.69
CA LEU A 42 0.67 2.11 2.49
C LEU A 42 -0.07 3.23 1.73
N TYR A 43 0.12 3.33 0.41
CA TYR A 43 -0.61 4.30 -0.42
C TYR A 43 -2.11 4.05 -0.35
N GLN A 44 -2.54 2.79 -0.49
CA GLN A 44 -3.96 2.45 -0.39
C GLN A 44 -4.48 2.74 1.02
N GLY A 45 -3.77 2.33 2.06
CA GLY A 45 -4.21 2.55 3.44
C GLY A 45 -4.35 4.02 3.84
N LEU A 46 -3.46 4.91 3.39
CA LEU A 46 -3.47 6.32 3.80
C LEU A 46 -4.18 7.26 2.84
N PHE A 47 -4.16 6.95 1.53
CA PHE A 47 -4.53 7.90 0.48
C PHE A 47 -5.61 7.38 -0.46
N ASP A 48 -6.11 6.15 -0.24
CA ASP A 48 -7.16 5.52 -1.06
C ASP A 48 -6.81 5.48 -2.56
N ARG A 49 -5.54 5.19 -2.86
CA ARG A 49 -5.02 5.10 -4.24
C ARG A 49 -3.83 4.16 -4.34
N SER A 50 -3.58 3.66 -5.55
CA SER A 50 -2.28 3.06 -5.89
C SER A 50 -1.16 4.12 -5.90
N ALA A 51 0.07 3.67 -5.68
CA ALA A 51 1.25 4.50 -5.93
C ALA A 51 1.28 4.96 -7.39
N ASP A 52 1.84 6.14 -7.64
CA ASP A 52 2.29 6.51 -8.98
C ASP A 52 3.64 5.84 -9.29
N VAL A 53 4.03 5.81 -10.56
CA VAL A 53 5.23 5.11 -11.03
C VAL A 53 6.50 5.65 -10.36
N GLU A 54 6.62 6.98 -10.24
CA GLU A 54 7.83 7.60 -9.68
C GLU A 54 7.92 7.36 -8.18
N GLY A 55 6.81 7.50 -7.46
CA GLY A 55 6.71 7.18 -6.04
C GLY A 55 7.02 5.71 -5.74
N ALA A 56 6.45 4.79 -6.51
CA ALA A 56 6.72 3.36 -6.37
C ALA A 56 8.22 3.06 -6.51
N GLN A 57 8.84 3.47 -7.61
CA GLN A 57 10.27 3.24 -7.85
C GLN A 57 11.13 3.82 -6.72
N TYR A 58 10.84 5.05 -6.29
CA TYR A 58 11.61 5.71 -5.24
C TYR A 58 11.62 4.91 -3.94
N TRP A 59 10.46 4.43 -3.48
CA TRP A 59 10.38 3.68 -2.23
C TRP A 59 10.95 2.28 -2.36
N LEU A 60 10.71 1.60 -3.49
CA LEU A 60 11.24 0.26 -3.75
C LEU A 60 12.77 0.27 -3.78
N ASP A 61 13.38 1.23 -4.49
CA ASP A 61 14.84 1.37 -4.55
C ASP A 61 15.46 1.52 -3.16
N LEU A 62 14.86 2.37 -2.30
CA LEU A 62 15.34 2.63 -0.94
C LEU A 62 15.16 1.43 0.01
N LEU A 63 14.15 0.59 -0.22
CA LEU A 63 13.93 -0.64 0.53
C LEU A 63 14.89 -1.74 0.07
N ASP A 64 15.01 -1.94 -1.24
CA ASP A 64 15.83 -3.01 -1.82
C ASP A 64 17.33 -2.81 -1.60
N ASN A 65 17.79 -1.55 -1.57
CA ASN A 65 19.17 -1.24 -1.21
C ASN A 65 19.41 -1.13 0.31
N GLY A 66 18.35 -1.28 1.13
CA GLY A 66 18.40 -1.20 2.58
C GLY A 66 18.69 0.18 3.16
N THR A 67 18.52 1.26 2.37
CA THR A 67 18.67 2.65 2.85
C THR A 67 17.59 2.99 3.87
N LEU A 68 16.37 2.52 3.65
CA LEU A 68 15.25 2.66 4.57
C LEU A 68 14.65 1.32 4.95
N THR A 69 14.06 1.28 6.14
CA THR A 69 13.16 0.19 6.57
C THR A 69 11.72 0.54 6.23
N LEU A 70 10.84 -0.48 6.15
CA LEU A 70 9.40 -0.26 5.97
C LEU A 70 8.80 0.68 7.02
N LYS A 71 9.26 0.59 8.28
CA LYS A 71 8.83 1.49 9.35
C LYS A 71 9.16 2.95 9.04
N GLN A 72 10.38 3.22 8.56
CA GLN A 72 10.77 4.57 8.17
C GLN A 72 9.97 5.07 6.97
N VAL A 73 9.66 4.21 6.00
CA VAL A 73 8.77 4.58 4.88
C VAL A 73 7.38 4.98 5.41
N ALA A 74 6.76 4.16 6.27
CA ALA A 74 5.48 4.51 6.89
C ALA A 74 5.54 5.82 7.70
N GLU A 75 6.62 6.06 8.44
CA GLU A 75 6.85 7.32 9.15
C GLU A 75 6.94 8.52 8.19
N TYR A 76 7.64 8.38 7.05
CA TYR A 76 7.72 9.43 6.03
C TYR A 76 6.36 9.77 5.43
N PHE A 77 5.50 8.78 5.20
CA PHE A 77 4.14 9.01 4.70
C PHE A 77 3.31 9.79 5.72
N LEU A 78 3.36 9.40 7.00
CA LEU A 78 2.59 10.05 8.07
C LEU A 78 3.03 11.50 8.34
N ILE A 79 4.28 11.85 8.07
CA ILE A 79 4.75 13.25 8.16
C ILE A 79 4.72 13.99 6.82
N SER A 80 4.28 13.33 5.74
CA SER A 80 4.28 13.92 4.41
C SER A 80 3.27 15.06 4.32
N PRO A 81 3.53 16.09 3.49
CA PRO A 81 2.53 17.12 3.22
C PRO A 81 1.19 16.56 2.74
N GLU A 82 1.20 15.44 1.99
CA GLU A 82 -0.01 14.77 1.50
C GLU A 82 -0.87 14.21 2.63
N PHE A 83 -0.27 13.63 3.67
CA PHE A 83 -1.03 13.18 4.83
C PHE A 83 -1.45 14.35 5.73
N GLN A 84 -0.56 15.32 5.93
CA GLN A 84 -0.82 16.47 6.81
C GLN A 84 -1.98 17.37 6.32
N THR A 85 -2.31 17.35 5.01
CA THR A 85 -3.49 18.06 4.50
C THR A 85 -4.82 17.45 4.97
N GLN A 86 -4.82 16.21 5.46
CA GLN A 86 -6.00 15.58 6.06
C GLN A 86 -6.33 16.13 7.46
N GLY A 87 -5.41 16.88 8.06
CA GLY A 87 -5.55 17.46 9.41
C GLY A 87 -5.11 16.51 10.53
N GLU A 88 -5.16 17.02 11.77
CA GLU A 88 -4.93 16.17 12.95
C GLU A 88 -6.07 15.17 13.09
N GLN A 89 -5.72 13.89 13.26
CA GLN A 89 -6.66 12.79 13.47
C GLN A 89 -6.47 12.21 14.87
N SER A 90 -7.57 11.89 15.53
CA SER A 90 -7.55 10.99 16.69
C SER A 90 -7.22 9.55 16.27
N ASN A 91 -6.84 8.71 17.24
CA ASN A 91 -6.61 7.28 17.01
C ASN A 91 -7.84 6.58 16.39
N ASP A 92 -9.05 6.98 16.81
CA ASP A 92 -10.31 6.45 16.29
C ASP A 92 -10.52 6.82 14.81
N GLU A 93 -10.31 8.09 14.46
CA GLU A 93 -10.42 8.59 13.09
C GLU A 93 -9.36 7.98 12.17
N PHE A 94 -8.12 7.85 12.66
CA PHE A 94 -7.04 7.22 11.92
C PHE A 94 -7.39 5.77 11.58
N VAL A 95 -7.83 4.97 12.55
CA VAL A 95 -8.20 3.57 12.32
C VAL A 95 -9.41 3.48 11.38
N GLU A 96 -10.44 4.32 11.57
CA GLU A 96 -11.61 4.34 10.68
C GLU A 96 -11.22 4.64 9.22
N MET A 97 -10.29 5.59 9.02
CA MET A 97 -9.74 5.89 7.71
C MET A 97 -9.04 4.67 7.09
N LEU A 98 -8.22 3.94 7.85
CA LEU A 98 -7.57 2.72 7.33
C LEU A 98 -8.60 1.68 6.87
N TYR A 99 -9.68 1.48 7.62
CA TYR A 99 -10.76 0.57 7.21
C TYR A 99 -11.41 1.01 5.91
N ASN A 100 -11.77 2.29 5.79
CA ASN A 100 -12.41 2.81 4.59
C ASN A 100 -11.48 2.71 3.38
N ASN A 101 -10.21 3.10 3.51
CA ASN A 101 -9.32 3.15 2.36
C ASN A 101 -8.76 1.77 1.97
N ALA A 102 -8.34 0.95 2.93
CA ALA A 102 -7.70 -0.34 2.63
C ALA A 102 -8.68 -1.51 2.49
N LEU A 103 -9.85 -1.46 3.12
CA LEU A 103 -10.84 -2.55 3.06
C LEU A 103 -12.15 -2.15 2.38
N ASN A 104 -12.27 -0.89 1.94
CA ASN A 104 -13.47 -0.35 1.29
C ASN A 104 -14.77 -0.63 2.09
N ARG A 105 -14.66 -0.56 3.42
CA ARG A 105 -15.78 -0.81 4.34
C ARG A 105 -15.59 -0.05 5.65
N ALA A 106 -16.70 0.19 6.34
CA ALA A 106 -16.66 0.66 7.72
C ALA A 106 -15.97 -0.38 8.64
N SER A 107 -15.37 0.14 9.71
CA SER A 107 -14.79 -0.71 10.74
C SER A 107 -15.85 -1.54 11.47
N ASP A 108 -15.47 -2.76 11.84
CA ASP A 108 -16.23 -3.55 12.81
C ASP A 108 -15.78 -3.20 14.24
N ALA A 109 -16.66 -3.40 15.22
CA ALA A 109 -16.43 -2.93 16.58
C ALA A 109 -15.18 -3.58 17.21
N GLU A 110 -15.05 -4.90 17.08
CA GLU A 110 -13.94 -5.65 17.66
C GLU A 110 -12.60 -5.31 17.00
N GLY A 111 -12.56 -5.22 15.68
CA GLY A 111 -11.37 -4.85 14.93
C GLY A 111 -10.93 -3.41 15.20
N LYS A 112 -11.88 -2.48 15.27
CA LYS A 112 -11.59 -1.08 15.64
C LYS A 112 -11.02 -1.00 17.05
N GLU A 113 -11.67 -1.66 18.02
CA GLU A 113 -11.20 -1.69 19.41
C GLU A 113 -9.78 -2.24 19.52
N PHE A 114 -9.44 -3.29 18.76
CA PHE A 114 -8.09 -3.85 18.73
C PHE A 114 -7.03 -2.83 18.26
N TRP A 115 -7.26 -2.16 17.13
CA TRP A 115 -6.28 -1.23 16.57
C TRP A 115 -6.19 0.08 17.35
N VAL A 116 -7.34 0.63 17.77
CA VAL A 116 -7.37 1.84 18.62
C VAL A 116 -6.72 1.55 19.98
N GLY A 117 -7.03 0.41 20.59
CA GLY A 117 -6.42 -0.01 21.85
C GLY A 117 -4.90 -0.18 21.75
N ALA A 118 -4.37 -0.60 20.60
CA ALA A 118 -2.94 -0.66 20.36
C ALA A 118 -2.30 0.75 20.33
N LEU A 119 -2.94 1.71 19.65
CA LEU A 119 -2.49 3.11 19.64
C LEU A 119 -2.56 3.74 21.04
N ASP A 120 -3.65 3.52 21.76
CA ASP A 120 -3.86 4.03 23.11
C ASP A 120 -2.87 3.43 24.13
N ALA A 121 -2.41 2.21 23.89
CA ALA A 121 -1.35 1.56 24.66
C ALA A 121 0.07 2.07 24.31
N GLY A 122 0.19 3.01 23.36
CA GLY A 122 1.44 3.67 22.99
C GLY A 122 2.15 3.06 21.79
N LEU A 123 1.48 2.22 20.99
CA LEU A 123 2.03 1.77 19.72
C LEU A 123 2.01 2.92 18.70
N ASP A 124 3.08 3.04 17.90
CA ASP A 124 3.16 4.10 16.90
C ASP A 124 2.15 3.87 15.76
N HIS A 125 1.60 4.96 15.22
CA HIS A 125 0.75 4.97 14.02
C HIS A 125 1.40 4.25 12.83
N SER A 126 2.72 4.40 12.65
CA SER A 126 3.46 3.69 11.58
C SER A 126 3.42 2.17 11.75
N THR A 127 3.48 1.69 12.99
CA THR A 127 3.46 0.25 13.28
C THR A 127 2.05 -0.31 13.11
N VAL A 128 1.03 0.42 13.54
CA VAL A 128 -0.38 0.06 13.30
C VAL A 128 -0.70 0.04 11.82
N LEU A 129 -0.28 1.06 11.07
CA LEU A 129 -0.47 1.13 9.62
C LEU A 129 0.13 -0.09 8.91
N ILE A 130 1.40 -0.41 9.19
CA ILE A 130 2.07 -1.58 8.60
C ILE A 130 1.33 -2.88 8.96
N GLY A 131 0.97 -3.04 10.22
CA GLY A 131 0.23 -4.22 10.69
C GLY A 131 -1.15 -4.34 10.03
N PHE A 132 -1.83 -3.22 9.79
CA PHE A 132 -3.14 -3.17 9.16
C PHE A 132 -3.05 -3.59 7.69
N VAL A 133 -2.20 -2.92 6.90
CA VAL A 133 -2.09 -3.19 5.45
C VAL A 133 -1.46 -4.54 5.13
N GLY A 134 -0.63 -5.06 6.04
CA GLY A 134 -0.06 -6.41 5.96
C GLY A 134 -0.97 -7.52 6.52
N SER A 135 -2.16 -7.18 7.01
CA SER A 135 -3.12 -8.19 7.47
C SER A 135 -3.67 -9.02 6.31
N ALA A 136 -4.05 -10.27 6.57
CA ALA A 136 -4.60 -11.15 5.54
C ALA A 136 -5.88 -10.58 4.90
N GLY A 137 -6.67 -9.81 5.65
CA GLY A 137 -7.85 -9.12 5.12
C GLY A 137 -7.46 -7.99 4.15
N ALA A 138 -6.55 -7.11 4.56
CA ALA A 138 -6.09 -6.02 3.71
C ALA A 138 -5.35 -6.50 2.47
N ALA A 139 -4.52 -7.54 2.58
CA ALA A 139 -3.82 -8.10 1.43
C ALA A 139 -4.75 -8.74 0.37
N VAL A 140 -6.00 -9.08 0.75
CA VAL A 140 -7.02 -9.58 -0.18
C VAL A 140 -7.78 -8.44 -0.84
N GLU A 141 -8.10 -7.38 -0.10
CA GLU A 141 -8.85 -6.22 -0.63
C GLU A 141 -7.95 -5.26 -1.42
N ILE A 142 -6.66 -5.14 -1.07
CA ILE A 142 -5.67 -4.35 -1.82
C ILE A 142 -5.09 -5.23 -2.92
N ASP A 143 -5.86 -5.43 -3.99
CA ASP A 143 -5.57 -6.34 -5.10
C ASP A 143 -4.67 -5.75 -6.19
N ASN A 144 -4.34 -4.46 -6.09
CA ASN A 144 -3.43 -3.74 -6.98
C ASN A 144 -1.93 -3.94 -6.66
N VAL A 145 -1.59 -4.90 -5.78
CA VAL A 145 -0.19 -5.26 -5.44
C VAL A 145 0.02 -6.76 -5.58
N LEU A 146 0.87 -7.15 -6.54
CA LEU A 146 1.25 -8.52 -6.82
C LEU A 146 2.66 -8.81 -6.31
N ILE A 147 2.81 -9.87 -5.52
CA ILE A 147 4.12 -10.41 -5.11
C ILE A 147 4.53 -11.50 -6.09
N VAL A 148 5.70 -11.34 -6.72
CA VAL A 148 6.30 -12.34 -7.60
C VAL A 148 7.64 -12.77 -6.98
N PRO A 149 7.67 -13.91 -6.25
CA PRO A 149 8.88 -14.36 -5.59
C PRO A 149 10.02 -14.62 -6.60
N GLY A 150 11.21 -14.13 -6.28
CA GLY A 150 12.40 -14.36 -7.11
C GLY A 150 12.56 -13.41 -8.30
N LEU A 151 11.82 -12.29 -8.32
CA LEU A 151 12.22 -11.12 -9.10
C LEU A 151 13.59 -10.65 -8.57
N VAL A 152 14.63 -10.72 -9.40
CA VAL A 152 15.99 -10.23 -9.15
C VAL A 152 16.53 -9.54 -10.39
#